data_AF-A0A327J521-F1
#
_entry.id   AF-A0A327J521-F1
#
_cell.length_a   1.000
_cell.length_b   1.000
_cell.length_c   1.000
_cell.angle_alpha   90.00
_cell.angle_beta   90.00
_cell.angle_gamma   90.00
#
_symmetry.space_group_name_H-M   'P 1'
#
loop_
_entity.id
_entity.type
_entity.pdbx_description
1 polymer ?
#
loop_
_entity_poly.entity_id
_entity_poly.type
_entity_poly.pdbx_seq_one_letter_code
_entity_poly.pdbx_strand_id
1 'polypeptide(L)'
;MIPPIQVFAAFATPRVYRYIKNNPQPLANLKFATKPDSFEKSPAVEPQPKIEQIAFTGLKNADRVRSLGHITCPCCGIEMMTQKDMNKVTKGLGCTSKQAVKTLNEFEDNMRPVEKQCFNLLKDWSKEKPDANFRDLLQEHREPELKKLQAKQNTILDTVDTLSKTLSEKEQETVKKVTDETRKYVSSNDKEIKFKRKAFLKDMNELESKISDEKVYKQMRTEAEKMPTSQNDVSAFVVKYSDRSHSEIGQRLVKLSVGTIEHIKPQSEGGRDVETNYLLECGGCNHDRSSIPLGDWVDMHPEMKTNTQKYMDEVIDRINTGKIKNFHFYPAAVAQTLSYQSDGKLEVDLSALKKGEDEIG
;
A
#
# COMPACT_ATOMS: atom_id res chain seq x y z
N MET A 1 -48.22 -24.61 2.87
CA MET A 1 -46.97 -25.40 2.98
C MET A 1 -46.33 -25.42 1.61
N ILE A 2 -45.27 -24.64 1.44
CA ILE A 2 -44.54 -24.41 0.19
C ILE A 2 -43.06 -24.65 0.54
N PRO A 3 -42.30 -25.44 -0.24
CA PRO A 3 -40.91 -25.78 0.09
C PRO A 3 -39.96 -24.61 -0.20
N PRO A 4 -38.81 -24.51 0.50
CA PRO A 4 -37.77 -23.56 0.12
C PRO A 4 -37.12 -23.98 -1.20
N ILE A 5 -37.12 -23.02 -2.12
CA ILE A 5 -36.59 -23.07 -3.47
C ILE A 5 -35.07 -23.24 -3.44
N GLN A 6 -34.58 -24.18 -4.25
CA GLN A 6 -33.17 -24.33 -4.63
C GLN A 6 -32.69 -23.06 -5.36
N VAL A 7 -31.63 -22.42 -4.86
CA VAL A 7 -30.91 -21.39 -5.63
C VAL A 7 -29.64 -22.02 -6.19
N PHE A 8 -29.61 -22.14 -7.51
CA PHE A 8 -28.46 -22.59 -8.29
C PHE A 8 -27.36 -21.52 -8.35
N ALA A 9 -26.14 -22.03 -8.45
CA ALA A 9 -24.89 -21.32 -8.56
C ALA A 9 -24.65 -20.71 -9.95
N ALA A 10 -24.17 -19.47 -9.96
CA ALA A 10 -23.29 -18.89 -10.97
C ALA A 10 -22.45 -17.89 -10.15
N PHE A 11 -21.18 -18.08 -9.79
CA PHE A 11 -20.01 -18.46 -10.58
C PHE A 11 -19.01 -19.22 -9.69
N ALA A 12 -19.09 -20.55 -9.62
CA ALA A 12 -18.08 -21.36 -8.95
C ALA A 12 -17.25 -22.13 -9.98
N THR A 13 -15.93 -21.97 -9.96
CA THR A 13 -15.05 -22.83 -10.76
C THR A 13 -15.18 -24.29 -10.27
N PRO A 14 -14.91 -25.30 -11.12
CA PRO A 14 -15.07 -26.72 -10.76
C PRO A 14 -14.32 -27.16 -9.48
N ARG A 15 -13.29 -26.42 -9.07
CA ARG A 15 -12.54 -26.63 -7.80
C ARG A 15 -13.32 -26.16 -6.56
N VAL A 16 -14.05 -25.04 -6.64
CA VAL A 16 -14.83 -24.49 -5.51
C VAL A 16 -16.03 -25.40 -5.18
N TYR A 17 -16.66 -25.98 -6.19
CA TYR A 17 -17.76 -26.93 -6.00
C TYR A 17 -17.29 -28.21 -5.26
N ARG A 18 -16.07 -28.68 -5.54
CA ARG A 18 -15.48 -29.86 -4.89
C ARG A 18 -15.07 -29.58 -3.44
N TYR A 19 -14.66 -28.37 -3.11
CA TYR A 19 -14.32 -27.96 -1.74
C TYR A 19 -15.55 -27.87 -0.83
N ILE A 20 -16.63 -27.25 -1.32
CA ILE A 20 -17.90 -27.09 -0.58
C ILE A 20 -18.56 -28.46 -0.33
N LYS A 21 -18.52 -29.37 -1.31
CA LYS A 21 -19.09 -30.72 -1.19
C LYS A 21 -18.35 -31.59 -0.16
N ASN A 22 -17.05 -31.35 0.07
CA ASN A 22 -16.21 -32.19 0.92
C ASN A 22 -16.01 -31.63 2.35
N ASN A 23 -16.50 -30.42 2.67
CA ASN A 23 -16.38 -29.82 4.00
C ASN A 23 -17.67 -29.07 4.43
N PRO A 24 -18.76 -29.79 4.77
CA PRO A 24 -19.93 -29.16 5.37
C PRO A 24 -19.66 -28.84 6.84
N GLN A 25 -19.34 -27.58 7.17
CA GLN A 25 -19.36 -27.10 8.55
C GLN A 25 -20.54 -26.13 8.75
N PRO A 26 -21.23 -26.13 9.91
CA PRO A 26 -22.44 -25.34 10.11
C PRO A 26 -22.11 -23.84 10.21
N LEU A 27 -22.79 -23.03 9.42
CA LEU A 27 -22.84 -21.57 9.55
C LEU A 27 -23.62 -21.18 10.81
N ALA A 28 -22.99 -21.29 11.97
CA ALA A 28 -23.45 -20.67 13.20
C ALA A 28 -22.26 -20.03 13.92
N ASN A 29 -22.32 -18.71 14.09
CA ASN A 29 -21.37 -17.83 14.78
C ASN A 29 -20.27 -17.16 13.93
N LEU A 30 -20.64 -16.46 12.86
CA LEU A 30 -19.97 -15.18 12.56
C LEU A 30 -20.58 -14.10 13.46
N LYS A 31 -19.92 -13.77 14.57
CA LYS A 31 -20.21 -12.52 15.29
C LYS A 31 -19.61 -11.37 14.49
N PHE A 32 -20.42 -10.75 13.65
CA PHE A 32 -20.13 -9.43 13.11
C PHE A 32 -20.10 -8.43 14.28
N ALA A 33 -18.97 -7.75 14.47
CA ALA A 33 -18.85 -6.66 15.43
C ALA A 33 -19.64 -5.45 14.92
N THR A 34 -20.95 -5.48 15.11
CA THR A 34 -21.79 -4.29 15.14
C THR A 34 -22.02 -3.94 16.60
N LYS A 35 -21.64 -2.73 17.04
CA LYS A 35 -22.58 -1.80 17.68
C LYS A 35 -21.96 -0.43 18.00
N PRO A 36 -22.82 0.62 18.08
CA PRO A 36 -22.48 2.03 18.11
C PRO A 36 -22.23 2.55 19.54
N ASP A 37 -21.53 3.67 19.63
CA ASP A 37 -21.31 4.42 20.87
C ASP A 37 -22.64 4.98 21.43
N SER A 38 -22.97 4.61 22.67
CA SER A 38 -23.88 5.35 23.53
C SER A 38 -23.21 5.56 24.89
N PHE A 39 -23.12 6.83 25.29
CA PHE A 39 -22.55 7.29 26.55
C PHE A 39 -23.39 6.85 27.76
N GLU A 40 -22.79 6.09 28.68
CA GLU A 40 -23.14 6.12 30.11
C GLU A 40 -21.86 6.09 30.95
N LYS A 41 -21.77 6.97 31.95
CA LYS A 41 -20.66 7.09 32.90
C LYS A 41 -20.85 6.10 34.06
N SER A 42 -19.79 5.38 34.43
CA SER A 42 -19.55 4.79 35.76
C SER A 42 -18.08 4.34 35.87
N PRO A 43 -17.53 4.08 37.07
CA PRO A 43 -16.75 5.01 37.90
C PRO A 43 -15.22 4.79 37.79
N ALA A 44 -14.47 5.65 38.47
CA ALA A 44 -13.01 5.75 38.42
C ALA A 44 -12.29 4.41 38.69
N VAL A 45 -11.42 4.03 37.76
CA VAL A 45 -10.42 2.95 37.90
C VAL A 45 -9.03 3.59 37.87
N GLU A 46 -8.16 3.05 38.73
CA GLU A 46 -6.77 3.39 39.06
C GLU A 46 -5.86 3.80 37.89
N PRO A 47 -4.79 4.58 38.16
CA PRO A 47 -3.95 5.19 37.13
C PRO A 47 -3.29 4.14 36.23
N GLN A 48 -3.69 4.13 34.96
CA GLN A 48 -3.08 3.34 33.89
C GLN A 48 -1.61 3.75 33.68
N PRO A 49 -0.71 2.80 33.40
CA PRO A 49 0.66 3.11 33.02
C PRO A 49 0.69 3.85 31.67
N LYS A 50 1.72 4.69 31.53
CA LYS A 50 1.98 5.55 30.37
C LYS A 50 1.81 4.81 29.04
N ILE A 51 1.13 5.47 28.10
CA ILE A 51 1.01 5.09 26.70
C ILE A 51 2.43 4.87 26.13
N GLU A 52 2.78 3.61 25.91
CA GLU A 52 3.94 3.25 25.10
C GLU A 52 3.65 3.62 23.65
N GLN A 53 4.63 4.29 23.05
CA GLN A 53 4.79 4.43 21.61
C GLN A 53 4.54 3.08 20.94
N ILE A 54 3.94 3.07 19.74
CA ILE A 54 3.77 1.87 18.93
C ILE A 54 5.14 1.19 18.78
N ALA A 55 5.37 0.19 19.63
CA ALA A 55 6.50 -0.70 19.54
C ALA A 55 6.15 -1.69 18.43
N PHE A 56 6.94 -1.68 17.35
CA PHE A 56 7.03 -2.83 16.46
C PHE A 56 7.57 -3.99 17.29
N THR A 57 6.66 -4.79 17.87
CA THR A 57 7.04 -6.04 18.50
C THR A 57 7.63 -6.94 17.42
N GLY A 58 8.95 -7.12 17.50
CA GLY A 58 9.72 -7.90 16.55
C GLY A 58 9.14 -9.31 16.43
N LEU A 59 8.67 -9.62 15.22
CA LEU A 59 8.52 -11.00 14.75
C LEU A 59 9.86 -11.70 15.00
N LYS A 60 9.89 -12.60 15.98
CA LYS A 60 11.11 -13.19 16.58
C LYS A 60 12.04 -13.94 15.59
N ASN A 61 11.66 -14.04 14.32
CA ASN A 61 12.46 -14.67 13.27
C ASN A 61 12.67 -13.78 12.03
N ALA A 62 12.10 -12.58 11.95
CA ALA A 62 12.19 -11.79 10.71
C ALA A 62 13.49 -10.96 10.60
N ASP A 63 14.33 -10.94 11.62
CA ASP A 63 15.46 -10.01 11.73
C ASP A 63 16.53 -10.24 10.66
N ARG A 64 16.74 -11.48 10.21
CA ARG A 64 17.66 -11.77 9.09
C ARG A 64 17.12 -11.27 7.76
N VAL A 65 15.81 -11.35 7.55
CA VAL A 65 15.17 -10.78 6.36
C VAL A 65 15.20 -9.25 6.43
N ARG A 66 14.99 -8.64 7.60
CA ARG A 66 15.11 -7.18 7.80
C ARG A 66 16.54 -6.67 7.58
N SER A 67 17.55 -7.47 7.93
CA SER A 67 18.96 -7.08 7.77
C SER A 67 19.43 -7.11 6.32
N LEU A 68 18.63 -7.66 5.41
CA LEU A 68 18.92 -7.67 3.98
C LEU A 68 18.93 -6.28 3.31
N GLY A 69 18.51 -5.18 3.95
CA GLY A 69 18.34 -3.89 3.26
C GLY A 69 19.54 -3.43 2.39
N HIS A 70 19.29 -2.48 1.48
CA HIS A 70 20.06 -2.26 0.25
C HIS A 70 20.00 -3.44 -0.72
N ILE A 71 18.83 -4.04 -0.86
CA ILE A 71 18.52 -4.94 -1.97
C ILE A 71 17.33 -4.42 -2.75
N THR A 72 17.25 -4.83 -4.00
CA THR A 72 16.18 -4.55 -4.95
C THR A 72 14.84 -5.04 -4.38
N CYS A 73 13.81 -4.19 -4.36
CA CYS A 73 12.45 -4.60 -4.00
C CYS A 73 11.92 -5.65 -5.01
N PRO A 74 11.42 -6.82 -4.56
CA PRO A 74 10.95 -7.86 -5.47
C PRO A 74 9.70 -7.45 -6.26
N CYS A 75 8.97 -6.42 -5.79
CA CYS A 75 7.86 -5.84 -6.54
C CYS A 75 8.32 -4.77 -7.53
N CYS A 76 8.67 -3.58 -7.05
CA CYS A 76 8.92 -2.43 -7.92
C CYS A 76 10.33 -2.31 -8.48
N GLY A 77 11.28 -3.13 -8.03
CA GLY A 77 12.67 -3.10 -8.52
C GLY A 77 13.51 -1.93 -8.01
N ILE A 78 12.98 -1.10 -7.11
CA ILE A 78 13.73 0.00 -6.47
C ILE A 78 14.56 -0.56 -5.31
N GLU A 79 15.82 -0.14 -5.18
CA GLU A 79 16.66 -0.52 -4.04
C GLU A 79 16.05 -0.02 -2.73
N MET A 80 15.85 -0.93 -1.78
CA MET A 80 15.24 -0.64 -0.50
C MET A 80 16.23 -0.03 0.49
N MET A 81 15.77 1.01 1.18
CA MET A 81 16.47 1.61 2.30
C MET A 81 16.33 0.77 3.57
N THR A 82 17.30 0.89 4.46
CA THR A 82 17.24 0.33 5.81
C THR A 82 16.61 1.31 6.81
N GLN A 83 16.25 0.80 7.99
CA GLN A 83 15.88 1.67 9.11
C GLN A 83 17.04 2.57 9.56
N LYS A 84 18.30 2.16 9.34
CA LYS A 84 19.48 3.00 9.63
C LYS A 84 19.55 4.21 8.70
N ASP A 85 19.23 4.02 7.42
CA ASP A 85 19.15 5.12 6.44
C ASP A 85 18.04 6.10 6.81
N MET A 86 16.88 5.58 7.19
CA MET A 86 15.77 6.40 7.67
C MET A 86 16.19 7.24 8.90
N ASN A 87 16.94 6.66 9.83
CA ASN A 87 17.47 7.38 10.99
C ASN A 87 18.50 8.44 10.59
N LYS A 88 19.32 8.18 9.56
CA LYS A 88 20.26 9.15 8.98
C LYS A 88 19.52 10.33 8.35
N VAL A 89 18.46 10.07 7.59
CA VAL A 89 17.57 11.10 7.05
C VAL A 89 16.99 11.94 8.17
N THR A 90 16.35 11.33 9.17
CA THR A 90 15.73 12.06 10.28
C THR A 90 16.70 12.99 11.01
N LYS A 91 17.96 12.56 11.21
CA LYS A 91 19.00 13.39 11.84
C LYS A 91 19.55 14.48 10.90
N GLY A 92 19.59 14.22 9.60
CA GLY A 92 20.22 15.10 8.61
C GLY A 92 19.30 16.15 7.98
N LEU A 93 17.98 16.08 8.15
CA LEU A 93 17.05 17.02 7.50
C LEU A 93 17.31 18.49 7.89
N GLY A 94 17.77 18.75 9.11
CA GLY A 94 18.04 20.11 9.58
C GLY A 94 16.77 20.96 9.69
N CYS A 95 16.91 22.28 9.52
CA CYS A 95 15.81 23.25 9.62
C CYS A 95 15.51 23.94 8.28
N THR A 96 16.43 23.91 7.32
CA THR A 96 16.28 24.60 6.03
C THR A 96 16.18 23.61 4.86
N SER A 97 15.57 24.05 3.77
CA SER A 97 15.44 23.27 2.54
C SER A 97 16.79 22.90 1.98
N LYS A 98 17.79 23.79 2.04
CA LYS A 98 19.17 23.51 1.59
C LYS A 98 19.80 22.34 2.36
N GLN A 99 19.61 22.28 3.68
CA GLN A 99 20.11 21.18 4.50
C GLN A 99 19.38 19.87 4.16
N ALA A 100 18.05 19.91 4.08
CA ALA A 100 17.25 18.74 3.76
C ALA A 100 17.55 18.18 2.36
N VAL A 101 17.69 19.05 1.35
CA VAL A 101 18.10 18.66 -0.01
C VAL A 101 19.46 17.98 -0.01
N LYS A 102 20.44 18.54 0.71
CA LYS A 102 21.77 17.92 0.83
C LYS A 102 21.68 16.49 1.37
N THR A 103 20.90 16.28 2.43
CA THR A 103 20.71 14.97 3.05
C THR A 103 19.94 13.99 2.15
N LEU A 104 18.88 14.46 1.50
CA LEU A 104 18.00 13.60 0.69
C LEU A 104 18.58 13.25 -0.68
N ASN A 105 19.51 14.05 -1.22
CA ASN A 105 20.20 13.71 -2.47
C ASN A 105 20.91 12.36 -2.40
N GLU A 106 21.40 11.94 -1.23
CA GLU A 106 22.03 10.63 -1.04
C GLU A 106 21.06 9.45 -1.23
N PHE A 107 19.75 9.69 -1.19
CA PHE A 107 18.70 8.68 -1.26
C PHE A 107 17.76 8.89 -2.45
N GLU A 108 18.11 9.77 -3.39
CA GLU A 108 17.26 10.12 -4.53
C GLU A 108 16.95 8.92 -5.44
N ASP A 109 17.88 7.97 -5.56
CA ASP A 109 17.67 6.76 -6.35
C ASP A 109 16.81 5.71 -5.64
N ASN A 110 16.68 5.81 -4.32
CA ASN A 110 15.73 4.99 -3.58
C ASN A 110 14.30 5.56 -3.64
N MET A 111 14.10 6.82 -4.01
CA MET A 111 12.76 7.43 -4.02
C MET A 111 11.85 6.79 -5.07
N ARG A 112 10.60 6.52 -4.67
CA ARG A 112 9.53 6.13 -5.61
C ARG A 112 9.22 7.28 -6.59
N PRO A 113 8.59 7.01 -7.76
CA PRO A 113 8.47 8.00 -8.83
C PRO A 113 7.84 9.35 -8.42
N VAL A 114 6.76 9.33 -7.62
CA VAL A 114 6.09 10.56 -7.18
C VAL A 114 6.94 11.30 -6.17
N GLU A 115 7.54 10.59 -5.22
CA GLU A 115 8.44 11.16 -4.22
C GLU A 115 9.66 11.80 -4.89
N LYS A 116 10.25 11.16 -5.90
CA LYS A 116 11.36 11.72 -6.68
C LYS A 116 10.95 12.99 -7.42
N GLN A 117 9.76 13.01 -8.02
CA GLN A 117 9.21 14.23 -8.64
C GLN A 117 8.99 15.36 -7.62
N CYS A 118 8.36 15.06 -6.47
CA CYS A 118 8.18 16.03 -5.39
C CYS A 118 9.51 16.54 -4.84
N PHE A 119 10.50 15.67 -4.69
CA PHE A 119 11.83 16.04 -4.25
C PHE A 119 12.53 16.96 -5.26
N ASN A 120 12.40 16.69 -6.56
CA ASN A 120 12.96 17.56 -7.60
C ASN A 120 12.33 18.96 -7.59
N LEU A 121 11.00 19.07 -7.39
CA LEU A 121 10.35 20.37 -7.20
C LEU A 121 10.93 21.10 -5.97
N LEU A 122 11.04 20.41 -4.83
CA LEU A 122 11.62 20.99 -3.61
C LEU A 122 13.09 21.38 -3.78
N LYS A 123 13.87 20.62 -4.56
CA LYS A 123 15.25 20.96 -4.93
C LYS A 123 15.30 22.25 -5.72
N ASP A 124 14.41 22.42 -6.70
CA ASP A 124 14.37 23.62 -7.53
C ASP A 124 13.94 24.84 -6.73
N TRP A 125 12.87 24.74 -5.93
CA TRP A 125 12.43 25.83 -5.05
C TRP A 125 13.45 26.17 -3.96
N SER A 126 14.22 25.18 -3.49
CA SER A 126 15.31 25.41 -2.53
C SER A 126 16.47 26.21 -3.13
N LYS A 127 16.70 26.15 -4.45
CA LYS A 127 17.71 27.02 -5.10
C LYS A 127 17.32 28.49 -5.00
N GLU A 128 16.02 28.77 -5.09
CA GLU A 128 15.47 30.13 -4.99
C GLU A 128 15.37 30.61 -3.54
N LYS A 129 14.97 29.72 -2.62
CA LYS A 129 14.75 30.02 -1.19
C LYS A 129 15.45 29.00 -0.28
N PRO A 130 16.79 29.00 -0.23
CA PRO A 130 17.57 27.98 0.46
C PRO A 130 17.38 27.95 1.98
N ASP A 131 17.03 29.10 2.57
CA ASP A 131 16.85 29.25 4.02
C ASP A 131 15.41 28.97 4.47
N ALA A 132 14.45 28.92 3.53
CA ALA A 132 13.08 28.47 3.83
C ALA A 132 13.07 26.97 4.10
N ASN A 133 12.11 26.49 4.89
CA ASN A 133 11.93 25.05 5.11
C ASN A 133 10.95 24.44 4.09
N PHE A 134 10.91 23.11 3.97
CA PHE A 134 10.00 22.44 3.01
C PHE A 134 8.51 22.74 3.19
N ARG A 135 8.04 22.98 4.43
CA ARG A 135 6.64 23.35 4.65
C ARG A 135 6.35 24.69 3.97
N ASP A 136 7.20 25.67 4.17
CA ASP A 136 7.04 27.01 3.58
C ASP A 136 7.04 26.91 2.05
N LEU A 137 7.98 26.14 1.47
CA LEU A 137 8.04 25.90 0.02
C LEU A 137 6.77 25.24 -0.52
N LEU A 138 6.23 24.22 0.16
CA LEU A 138 4.97 23.58 -0.25
C LEU A 138 3.76 24.52 -0.09
N GLN A 139 3.74 25.37 0.93
CA GLN A 139 2.63 26.31 1.17
C GLN A 139 2.53 27.36 0.07
N GLU A 140 3.66 27.88 -0.41
CA GLU A 140 3.69 28.85 -1.53
C GLU A 140 3.13 28.27 -2.83
N HIS A 141 3.30 26.97 -3.04
CA HIS A 141 2.86 26.25 -4.25
C HIS A 141 1.52 25.53 -4.08
N ARG A 142 0.90 25.63 -2.89
CA ARG A 142 -0.30 24.86 -2.54
C ARG A 142 -1.49 25.19 -3.43
N GLU A 143 -1.78 26.47 -3.65
CA GLU A 143 -3.00 26.90 -4.36
C GLU A 143 -3.01 26.48 -5.84
N PRO A 144 -1.92 26.67 -6.63
CA PRO A 144 -1.85 26.13 -7.97
C PRO A 144 -2.02 24.60 -8.03
N GLU A 145 -1.39 23.86 -7.10
CA GLU A 145 -1.49 22.40 -7.05
C GLU A 145 -2.88 21.92 -6.59
N LEU A 146 -3.55 22.65 -5.70
CA LEU A 146 -4.93 22.37 -5.31
C LEU A 146 -5.87 22.45 -6.52
N LYS A 147 -5.74 23.49 -7.36
CA LYS A 147 -6.56 23.62 -8.58
C LYS A 147 -6.34 22.47 -9.55
N LYS A 148 -5.08 22.05 -9.76
CA LYS A 148 -4.76 20.87 -10.59
C LYS A 148 -5.36 19.59 -10.03
N LEU A 149 -5.28 19.40 -8.72
CA LEU A 149 -5.85 18.25 -8.02
C LEU A 149 -7.38 18.21 -8.15
N GLN A 150 -8.05 19.35 -7.91
CA GLN A 150 -9.49 19.49 -8.05
C GLN A 150 -9.95 19.22 -9.49
N ALA A 151 -9.22 19.69 -10.49
CA ALA A 151 -9.52 19.41 -11.90
C ALA A 151 -9.47 17.90 -12.18
N LYS A 152 -8.40 17.21 -11.76
CA LYS A 152 -8.27 15.74 -11.91
C LYS A 152 -9.41 14.99 -11.22
N GLN A 153 -9.74 15.38 -10.00
CA GLN A 153 -10.84 14.76 -9.23
C GLN A 153 -12.19 14.98 -9.92
N ASN A 154 -12.46 16.19 -10.42
CA ASN A 154 -13.70 16.48 -11.15
C ASN A 154 -13.79 15.70 -12.46
N THR A 155 -12.70 15.53 -13.21
CA THR A 155 -12.69 14.68 -14.42
C THR A 155 -13.10 13.23 -14.13
N ILE A 156 -12.66 12.68 -13.00
CA ILE A 156 -13.06 11.32 -12.57
C ILE A 156 -14.57 11.29 -12.27
N LEU A 157 -15.07 12.29 -11.53
CA LEU A 157 -16.51 12.40 -11.24
C LEU A 157 -17.34 12.58 -12.52
N ASP A 158 -16.87 13.37 -13.49
CA ASP A 158 -17.52 13.56 -14.80
C ASP A 158 -17.58 12.25 -15.60
N THR A 159 -16.53 11.43 -15.49
CA THR A 159 -16.45 10.14 -16.15
C THR A 159 -17.42 9.14 -15.52
N VAL A 160 -17.52 9.11 -14.18
CA VAL A 160 -18.52 8.32 -13.46
C VAL A 160 -19.95 8.75 -13.86
N ASP A 161 -20.23 10.05 -13.87
CA ASP A 161 -21.52 10.60 -14.32
C ASP A 161 -21.83 10.27 -15.79
N THR A 162 -20.81 10.14 -16.63
CA THR A 162 -20.98 9.80 -18.05
C THR A 162 -21.28 8.31 -18.23
N LEU A 163 -20.60 7.44 -17.50
CA LEU A 163 -20.86 5.99 -17.51
C LEU A 163 -22.30 5.68 -17.05
N SER A 164 -22.80 6.42 -16.06
CA SER A 164 -24.15 6.21 -15.51
C SER A 164 -25.29 6.58 -16.47
N LYS A 165 -25.03 7.31 -17.56
CA LYS A 165 -26.05 7.66 -18.58
C LYS A 165 -26.65 6.46 -19.32
N THR A 166 -26.02 5.30 -19.20
CA THR A 166 -26.50 4.04 -19.79
C THR A 166 -27.52 3.32 -18.88
N LEU A 167 -27.69 3.78 -17.65
CA LEU A 167 -28.59 3.21 -16.64
C LEU A 167 -30.00 3.81 -16.75
N SER A 168 -30.94 3.30 -15.95
CA SER A 168 -32.25 3.92 -15.81
C SER A 168 -32.16 5.31 -15.14
N GLU A 169 -33.13 6.19 -15.39
CA GLU A 169 -33.16 7.55 -14.82
C GLU A 169 -33.01 7.56 -13.28
N LYS A 170 -33.65 6.59 -12.60
CA LYS A 170 -33.60 6.46 -11.13
C LYS A 170 -32.20 6.07 -10.63
N GLU A 171 -31.52 5.17 -11.34
CA GLU A 171 -30.16 4.75 -11.01
C GLU A 171 -29.17 5.88 -11.29
N GLN A 172 -29.33 6.56 -12.42
CA GLN A 172 -28.53 7.73 -12.78
C GLN A 172 -28.65 8.84 -11.73
N GLU A 173 -29.85 9.15 -11.25
CA GLU A 173 -30.06 10.12 -10.16
C GLU A 173 -29.36 9.69 -8.87
N THR A 174 -29.34 8.39 -8.58
CA THR A 174 -28.66 7.84 -7.40
C THR A 174 -27.14 8.00 -7.49
N VAL A 175 -26.55 7.71 -8.66
CA VAL A 175 -25.12 7.96 -8.91
C VAL A 175 -24.81 9.46 -8.80
N LYS A 176 -25.65 10.29 -9.43
CA LYS A 176 -25.47 11.75 -9.45
C LYS A 176 -25.48 12.37 -8.06
N LYS A 177 -26.29 11.86 -7.13
CA LYS A 177 -26.29 12.32 -5.73
C LYS A 177 -24.92 12.12 -5.09
N VAL A 178 -24.31 10.94 -5.27
CA VAL A 178 -22.98 10.62 -4.72
C VAL A 178 -21.90 11.52 -5.34
N THR A 179 -21.92 11.72 -6.66
CA THR A 179 -20.92 12.55 -7.34
C THR A 179 -21.08 14.03 -7.00
N ASP A 180 -22.30 14.56 -6.98
CA ASP A 180 -22.58 15.97 -6.63
C ASP A 180 -22.21 16.28 -5.17
N GLU A 181 -22.49 15.37 -4.23
CA GLU A 181 -22.04 15.51 -2.84
C GLU A 181 -20.51 15.52 -2.76
N THR A 182 -19.86 14.62 -3.49
CA THR A 182 -18.39 14.56 -3.55
C THR A 182 -17.79 15.85 -4.14
N ARG A 183 -18.40 16.42 -5.18
CA ARG A 183 -17.96 17.69 -5.79
C ARG A 183 -17.96 18.85 -4.81
N LYS A 184 -18.91 18.90 -3.86
CA LYS A 184 -18.93 19.93 -2.80
C LYS A 184 -17.67 19.90 -1.95
N TYR A 185 -17.19 18.70 -1.60
CA TYR A 185 -15.95 18.54 -0.85
C TYR A 185 -14.70 18.78 -1.69
N VAL A 186 -14.69 18.32 -2.95
CA VAL A 186 -13.57 18.54 -3.87
C VAL A 186 -13.37 20.03 -4.15
N SER A 187 -14.45 20.75 -4.45
CA SER A 187 -14.40 22.16 -4.83
C SER A 187 -14.30 23.12 -3.64
N SER A 188 -14.30 22.59 -2.41
CA SER A 188 -14.14 23.40 -1.21
C SER A 188 -12.71 23.95 -1.11
N ASN A 189 -12.61 25.27 -0.92
CA ASN A 189 -11.35 25.92 -0.56
C ASN A 189 -11.18 26.07 0.97
N ASP A 190 -12.19 25.66 1.75
CA ASP A 190 -12.10 25.63 3.20
C ASP A 190 -11.15 24.51 3.65
N LYS A 191 -10.13 24.89 4.43
CA LYS A 191 -9.11 23.97 4.93
C LYS A 191 -9.68 22.94 5.92
N GLU A 192 -10.80 23.21 6.57
CA GLU A 192 -11.46 22.27 7.48
C GLU A 192 -12.32 21.24 6.72
N ILE A 193 -12.84 21.63 5.55
CA ILE A 193 -13.66 20.77 4.70
C ILE A 193 -12.77 20.05 3.69
N LYS A 194 -12.28 18.87 4.08
CA LYS A 194 -11.38 18.05 3.25
C LYS A 194 -12.12 16.91 2.56
N PHE A 195 -11.97 16.81 1.24
CA PHE A 195 -12.31 15.59 0.52
C PHE A 195 -11.57 14.37 1.10
N LYS A 196 -12.32 13.30 1.35
CA LYS A 196 -11.79 12.02 1.85
C LYS A 196 -12.08 10.92 0.85
N ARG A 197 -11.05 10.49 0.12
CA ARG A 197 -11.14 9.38 -0.87
C ARG A 197 -11.82 8.13 -0.30
N LYS A 198 -11.49 7.73 0.94
CA LYS A 198 -12.10 6.54 1.57
C LYS A 198 -13.61 6.68 1.79
N ALA A 199 -14.11 7.89 2.09
CA ALA A 199 -15.53 8.12 2.24
C ALA A 199 -16.23 7.99 0.88
N PHE A 200 -15.71 8.68 -0.15
CA PHE A 200 -16.23 8.55 -1.52
C PHE A 200 -16.23 7.11 -2.03
N LEU A 201 -15.14 6.34 -1.83
CA LEU A 201 -15.11 4.94 -2.25
C LEU A 201 -16.10 4.05 -1.49
N LYS A 202 -16.37 4.37 -0.22
CA LYS A 202 -17.41 3.70 0.54
C LYS A 202 -18.78 3.99 -0.07
N ASP A 203 -19.08 5.24 -0.38
CA ASP A 203 -20.34 5.64 -1.00
C ASP A 203 -20.51 4.99 -2.38
N MET A 204 -19.42 4.86 -3.16
CA MET A 204 -19.40 4.10 -4.41
C MET A 204 -19.63 2.59 -4.20
N ASN A 205 -19.11 1.98 -3.14
CA ASN A 205 -19.40 0.58 -2.81
C ASN A 205 -20.88 0.38 -2.49
N GLU A 206 -21.50 1.32 -1.79
CA GLU A 206 -22.94 1.25 -1.44
C GLU A 206 -23.87 1.32 -2.67
N LEU A 207 -23.36 1.73 -3.84
CA LEU A 207 -24.09 1.69 -5.10
C LEU A 207 -24.22 0.28 -5.68
N GLU A 208 -23.39 -0.70 -5.29
CA GLU A 208 -23.42 -2.06 -5.87
C GLU A 208 -24.81 -2.70 -5.79
N SER A 209 -25.49 -2.52 -4.67
CA SER A 209 -26.86 -3.03 -4.43
C SER A 209 -27.97 -2.21 -5.09
N LYS A 210 -27.64 -1.04 -5.65
CA LYS A 210 -28.60 -0.06 -6.18
C LYS A 210 -28.55 0.05 -7.70
N ILE A 211 -27.52 -0.51 -8.34
CA ILE A 211 -27.31 -0.46 -9.78
C ILE A 211 -27.49 -1.88 -10.34
N SER A 212 -28.42 -2.04 -11.27
CA SER A 212 -28.77 -3.32 -11.88
C SER A 212 -27.74 -3.83 -12.88
N ASP A 213 -27.11 -2.91 -13.64
CA ASP A 213 -26.04 -3.27 -14.58
C ASP A 213 -24.68 -3.39 -13.84
N GLU A 214 -24.32 -4.63 -13.52
CA GLU A 214 -23.07 -4.97 -12.84
C GLU A 214 -21.82 -4.52 -13.62
N LYS A 215 -21.87 -4.53 -14.95
CA LYS A 215 -20.72 -4.15 -15.78
C LYS A 215 -20.49 -2.65 -15.71
N VAL A 216 -21.55 -1.85 -15.84
CA VAL A 216 -21.47 -0.39 -15.71
C VAL A 216 -21.05 0.00 -14.30
N TYR A 217 -21.60 -0.67 -13.27
CA TYR A 217 -21.16 -0.48 -11.89
C TYR A 217 -19.65 -0.72 -11.72
N LYS A 218 -19.13 -1.86 -12.21
CA LYS A 218 -17.70 -2.17 -12.13
C LYS A 218 -16.85 -1.13 -12.84
N GLN A 219 -17.26 -0.65 -14.01
CA GLN A 219 -16.56 0.42 -14.73
C GLN A 219 -16.51 1.73 -13.93
N MET A 220 -17.64 2.16 -13.36
CA MET A 220 -17.69 3.34 -12.49
C MET A 220 -16.81 3.15 -11.25
N ARG A 221 -16.81 1.96 -10.66
CA ARG A 221 -16.01 1.64 -9.49
C ARG A 221 -14.52 1.70 -9.79
N THR A 222 -14.08 1.10 -10.89
CA THR A 222 -12.69 1.16 -11.38
C THR A 222 -12.27 2.61 -11.66
N GLU A 223 -13.15 3.42 -12.27
CA GLU A 223 -12.86 4.83 -12.50
C GLU A 223 -12.69 5.60 -11.18
N ALA A 224 -13.59 5.37 -10.21
CA ALA A 224 -13.48 5.97 -8.88
C ALA A 224 -12.18 5.61 -8.14
N GLU A 225 -11.60 4.43 -8.38
CA GLU A 225 -10.31 4.03 -7.78
C GLU A 225 -9.13 4.85 -8.26
N LYS A 226 -9.23 5.47 -9.44
CA LYS A 226 -8.20 6.36 -9.99
C LYS A 226 -8.11 7.68 -9.23
N MET A 227 -9.00 7.94 -8.27
CA MET A 227 -8.95 9.13 -7.41
C MET A 227 -7.53 9.33 -6.84
N PRO A 228 -6.91 10.50 -7.08
CA PRO A 228 -5.51 10.75 -6.72
C PRO A 228 -5.22 10.54 -5.23
N THR A 229 -4.02 10.06 -4.95
CA THR A 229 -3.45 9.90 -3.62
C THR A 229 -2.07 10.52 -3.58
N SER A 230 -1.56 10.81 -2.39
CA SER A 230 -0.19 11.32 -2.23
C SER A 230 0.91 10.29 -2.54
N GLN A 231 0.57 9.08 -2.99
CA GLN A 231 1.53 8.08 -3.45
C GLN A 231 1.62 8.00 -4.97
N ASN A 232 0.56 8.42 -5.68
CA ASN A 232 0.48 8.33 -7.15
C ASN A 232 0.29 9.70 -7.84
N ASP A 233 0.20 10.80 -7.08
CA ASP A 233 0.02 12.14 -7.65
C ASP A 233 0.78 13.23 -6.88
N VAL A 234 1.53 14.06 -7.62
CA VAL A 234 2.35 15.15 -7.08
C VAL A 234 1.49 16.26 -6.47
N SER A 235 0.39 16.64 -7.11
CA SER A 235 -0.51 17.68 -6.60
C SER A 235 -1.16 17.23 -5.28
N ALA A 236 -1.59 15.98 -5.21
CA ALA A 236 -2.11 15.36 -3.99
C ALA A 236 -1.06 15.30 -2.87
N PHE A 237 0.22 15.08 -3.22
CA PHE A 237 1.31 15.16 -2.25
C PHE A 237 1.45 16.60 -1.71
N VAL A 238 1.62 17.59 -2.59
CA VAL A 238 1.84 18.99 -2.21
C VAL A 238 0.71 19.49 -1.29
N VAL A 239 -0.55 19.31 -1.70
CA VAL A 239 -1.73 19.76 -0.93
C VAL A 239 -1.83 19.07 0.44
N LYS A 240 -1.52 17.77 0.52
CA LYS A 240 -1.61 17.03 1.78
C LYS A 240 -0.48 17.38 2.75
N TYR A 241 0.72 17.60 2.22
CA TYR A 241 1.93 17.76 3.03
C TYR A 241 2.30 19.22 3.29
N SER A 242 1.66 20.20 2.64
CA SER A 242 1.84 21.64 2.92
C SER A 242 1.47 22.06 4.36
N ASP A 243 0.65 21.26 5.04
CA ASP A 243 0.25 21.49 6.43
C ASP A 243 1.09 20.67 7.42
N ARG A 244 2.08 19.91 6.95
CA ARG A 244 2.94 19.05 7.77
C ARG A 244 4.26 19.74 8.11
N SER A 245 4.94 19.23 9.13
CA SER A 245 6.23 19.77 9.53
C SER A 245 7.31 19.49 8.47
N HIS A 246 8.34 20.33 8.45
CA HIS A 246 9.52 20.16 7.60
C HIS A 246 10.10 18.74 7.67
N SER A 247 10.24 18.21 8.89
CA SER A 247 10.78 16.87 9.12
C SER A 247 9.87 15.77 8.56
N GLU A 248 8.56 15.86 8.79
CA GLU A 248 7.61 14.89 8.24
C GLU A 248 7.61 14.86 6.71
N ILE A 249 7.71 16.02 6.06
CA ILE A 249 7.80 16.13 4.60
C ILE A 249 9.07 15.43 4.10
N GLY A 250 10.23 15.76 4.69
CA GLY A 250 11.51 15.18 4.30
C GLY A 250 11.54 13.66 4.50
N GLN A 251 11.06 13.18 5.65
CA GLN A 251 10.98 11.74 5.93
C GLN A 251 10.04 11.02 4.95
N ARG A 252 8.91 11.65 4.62
CA ARG A 252 7.90 11.04 3.73
C ARG A 252 8.46 10.73 2.34
N LEU A 253 9.38 11.54 1.80
CA LEU A 253 9.96 11.35 0.47
C LEU A 253 10.71 10.02 0.32
N VAL A 254 11.18 9.44 1.42
CA VAL A 254 11.96 8.19 1.41
C VAL A 254 11.30 7.05 2.17
N LYS A 255 10.35 7.35 3.06
CA LYS A 255 9.76 6.36 3.99
C LYS A 255 9.17 5.14 3.30
N LEU A 256 8.55 5.29 2.13
CA LEU A 256 7.95 4.17 1.39
C LEU A 256 8.99 3.25 0.73
N SER A 257 10.23 3.68 0.66
CA SER A 257 11.35 2.89 0.13
C SER A 257 12.06 2.09 1.20
N VAL A 258 11.71 2.29 2.48
CA VAL A 258 12.26 1.50 3.59
C VAL A 258 11.73 0.06 3.49
N GLY A 259 12.63 -0.90 3.58
CA GLY A 259 12.29 -2.32 3.59
C GLY A 259 11.41 -2.71 4.78
N THR A 260 10.37 -3.47 4.50
CA THR A 260 9.40 -4.02 5.44
C THR A 260 9.25 -5.51 5.22
N ILE A 261 8.78 -6.23 6.23
CA ILE A 261 8.55 -7.66 6.11
C ILE A 261 7.19 -7.85 5.47
N GLU A 262 7.19 -8.52 4.32
CA GLU A 262 5.99 -8.91 3.61
C GLU A 262 5.78 -10.42 3.72
N HIS A 263 4.55 -10.83 4.03
CA HIS A 263 4.19 -12.24 4.01
C HIS A 263 3.89 -12.69 2.58
N ILE A 264 4.58 -13.72 2.09
CA ILE A 264 4.34 -14.30 0.76
C ILE A 264 2.89 -14.81 0.70
N LYS A 265 2.49 -15.62 1.69
CA LYS A 265 1.09 -15.92 1.99
C LYS A 265 0.55 -14.93 3.02
N PRO A 266 -0.48 -14.12 2.71
CA PRO A 266 -1.03 -13.13 3.65
C PRO A 266 -1.48 -13.75 4.97
N GLN A 267 -1.30 -13.01 6.08
CA GLN A 267 -1.72 -13.45 7.41
C GLN A 267 -3.24 -13.64 7.51
N SER A 268 -4.02 -12.80 6.82
CA SER A 268 -5.49 -12.92 6.73
C SER A 268 -5.95 -14.25 6.14
N GLU A 269 -5.09 -14.94 5.41
CA GLU A 269 -5.34 -16.25 4.80
C GLU A 269 -4.65 -17.40 5.55
N GLY A 270 -4.16 -17.14 6.77
CA GLY A 270 -3.43 -18.12 7.57
C GLY A 270 -1.98 -18.31 7.15
N GLY A 271 -1.33 -17.26 6.62
CA GLY A 271 0.12 -17.19 6.48
C GLY A 271 0.83 -17.28 7.84
N ARG A 272 1.89 -18.09 7.93
CA ARG A 272 2.65 -18.28 9.17
C ARG A 272 3.72 -17.20 9.34
N ASP A 273 4.03 -16.90 10.60
CA ASP A 273 5.11 -15.99 10.98
C ASP A 273 6.48 -16.68 10.99
N VAL A 274 6.98 -17.01 9.80
CA VAL A 274 8.23 -17.76 9.60
C VAL A 274 9.03 -17.16 8.43
N GLU A 275 10.36 -17.22 8.51
CA GLU A 275 11.25 -16.65 7.48
C GLU A 275 10.99 -17.19 6.08
N THR A 276 10.59 -18.45 5.96
CA THR A 276 10.29 -19.10 4.68
C THR A 276 8.99 -18.58 4.03
N ASN A 277 8.24 -17.74 4.75
CA ASN A 277 7.06 -17.04 4.27
C ASN A 277 7.30 -15.52 4.21
N TYR A 278 8.54 -15.04 4.33
CA TYR A 278 8.86 -13.62 4.33
C TYR A 278 9.70 -13.21 3.11
N LEU A 279 9.34 -12.05 2.55
CA LEU A 279 10.21 -11.25 1.71
C LEU A 279 10.52 -9.93 2.42
N LEU A 280 11.67 -9.35 2.07
CA LEU A 280 11.88 -7.93 2.30
C LEU A 280 11.27 -7.19 1.11
N GLU A 281 10.28 -6.35 1.35
CA GLU A 281 9.60 -5.55 0.32
C GLU A 281 9.51 -4.09 0.78
N CYS A 282 9.59 -3.13 -0.15
CA CYS A 282 9.50 -1.73 0.24
C CYS A 282 8.11 -1.42 0.82
N GLY A 283 8.06 -0.56 1.85
CA GLY A 283 6.81 -0.26 2.55
C GLY A 283 5.70 0.30 1.65
N GLY A 284 6.07 0.89 0.51
CA GLY A 284 5.15 1.28 -0.55
C GLY A 284 4.44 0.10 -1.20
N CYS A 285 5.19 -0.86 -1.74
CA CYS A 285 4.62 -2.04 -2.40
C CYS A 285 3.84 -2.93 -1.43
N ASN A 286 4.35 -3.12 -0.20
CA ASN A 286 3.64 -3.86 0.83
C ASN A 286 2.28 -3.20 1.15
N HIS A 287 2.26 -1.87 1.31
CA HIS A 287 1.01 -1.13 1.53
C HIS A 287 0.03 -1.27 0.36
N ASP A 288 0.53 -1.20 -0.87
CA ASP A 288 -0.28 -1.27 -2.09
C ASP A 288 -0.86 -2.69 -2.28
N ARG A 289 -0.10 -3.74 -1.95
CA ARG A 289 -0.55 -5.14 -2.01
C ARG A 289 -1.63 -5.44 -0.98
N SER A 290 -1.48 -4.96 0.25
CA SER A 290 -2.42 -5.18 1.36
C SER A 290 -2.74 -6.68 1.57
N SER A 291 -3.94 -7.14 1.25
CA SER A 291 -4.35 -8.56 1.38
C SER A 291 -4.52 -9.26 0.03
N ILE A 292 -4.03 -8.67 -1.06
CA ILE A 292 -4.14 -9.26 -2.41
C ILE A 292 -3.26 -10.53 -2.46
N PRO A 293 -3.83 -11.68 -2.88
CA PRO A 293 -3.07 -12.91 -3.09
C PRO A 293 -1.89 -12.69 -4.05
N LEU A 294 -0.77 -13.38 -3.82
CA LEU A 294 0.46 -13.14 -4.60
C LEU A 294 0.25 -13.39 -6.10
N GLY A 295 -0.48 -14.44 -6.47
CA GLY A 295 -0.77 -14.74 -7.88
C GLY A 295 -1.48 -13.60 -8.62
N ASP A 296 -2.43 -12.93 -7.97
CA ASP A 296 -3.16 -11.78 -8.53
C ASP A 296 -2.26 -10.54 -8.55
N TRP A 297 -1.45 -10.34 -7.50
CA TRP A 297 -0.49 -9.25 -7.41
C TRP A 297 0.55 -9.29 -8.55
N VAL A 298 1.02 -10.49 -8.91
CA VAL A 298 1.95 -10.70 -10.04
C VAL A 298 1.30 -10.41 -11.39
N ASP A 299 -0.01 -10.65 -11.54
CA ASP A 299 -0.73 -10.28 -12.79
C ASP A 299 -0.85 -8.76 -12.93
N MET A 300 -1.00 -8.05 -11.79
CA MET A 300 -1.01 -6.59 -11.74
C MET A 300 0.38 -5.98 -11.95
N HIS A 301 1.43 -6.70 -11.53
CA HIS A 301 2.83 -6.28 -11.56
C HIS A 301 3.71 -7.30 -12.27
N PRO A 302 3.61 -7.46 -13.60
CA PRO A 302 4.38 -8.47 -14.34
C PRO A 302 5.90 -8.28 -14.23
N GLU A 303 6.38 -7.08 -13.91
CA GLU A 303 7.78 -6.77 -13.62
C GLU A 303 8.34 -7.55 -12.41
N MET A 304 7.45 -8.02 -11.52
CA MET A 304 7.82 -8.85 -10.36
C MET A 304 8.65 -10.06 -10.73
N LYS A 305 8.42 -10.65 -11.91
CA LYS A 305 9.18 -11.83 -12.34
C LYS A 305 10.67 -11.55 -12.39
N THR A 306 11.04 -10.45 -13.06
CA THR A 306 12.44 -10.01 -13.17
C THR A 306 12.97 -9.51 -11.84
N ASN A 307 12.17 -8.73 -11.10
CA ASN A 307 12.62 -8.11 -9.86
C ASN A 307 12.78 -9.12 -8.72
N THR A 308 11.95 -10.17 -8.68
CA THR A 308 12.07 -11.26 -7.70
C THR A 308 13.31 -12.12 -7.97
N GLN A 309 13.68 -12.34 -9.24
CA GLN A 309 14.96 -12.99 -9.55
C GLN A 309 16.13 -12.15 -9.05
N LYS A 310 16.16 -10.84 -9.36
CA LYS A 310 17.21 -9.92 -8.87
C LYS A 310 17.32 -9.92 -7.35
N TYR A 311 16.18 -9.85 -6.65
CA TYR A 311 16.11 -9.98 -5.20
C TYR A 311 16.79 -11.26 -4.74
N MET A 312 16.46 -12.40 -5.35
CA MET A 312 17.02 -13.70 -4.97
C MET A 312 18.52 -13.78 -5.26
N ASP A 313 18.98 -13.25 -6.40
CA ASP A 313 20.39 -13.19 -6.77
C ASP A 313 21.21 -12.38 -5.75
N GLU A 314 20.69 -11.23 -5.32
CA GLU A 314 21.33 -10.37 -4.31
C GLU A 314 21.35 -11.04 -2.92
N VAL A 315 20.31 -11.80 -2.56
CA VAL A 315 20.31 -12.63 -1.35
C VAL A 315 21.37 -13.72 -1.45
N ILE A 316 21.45 -14.43 -2.58
CA ILE A 316 22.45 -15.47 -2.83
C ILE A 316 23.87 -14.90 -2.78
N ASP A 317 24.13 -13.73 -3.37
CA ASP A 317 25.43 -13.06 -3.28
C ASP A 317 25.82 -12.78 -1.82
N ARG A 318 24.90 -12.26 -1.01
CA ARG A 318 25.15 -11.98 0.41
C ARG A 318 25.45 -13.24 1.23
N ILE A 319 24.81 -14.34 0.90
CA ILE A 319 25.10 -15.66 1.49
C ILE A 319 26.49 -16.13 1.04
N ASN A 320 26.74 -16.18 -0.26
CA ASN A 320 27.98 -16.66 -0.87
C ASN A 320 29.22 -15.85 -0.46
N THR A 321 29.06 -14.56 -0.16
CA THR A 321 30.12 -13.66 0.30
C THR A 321 30.28 -13.63 1.83
N GLY A 322 29.43 -14.37 2.56
CA GLY A 322 29.46 -14.43 4.02
C GLY A 322 28.96 -13.17 4.72
N LYS A 323 28.36 -12.21 3.98
CA LYS A 323 27.70 -11.03 4.56
C LYS A 323 26.50 -11.42 5.44
N ILE A 324 25.87 -12.57 5.15
CA ILE A 324 24.83 -13.17 5.98
C ILE A 324 25.19 -14.65 6.21
N LYS A 325 25.27 -15.04 7.48
CA LYS A 325 25.61 -16.41 7.90
C LYS A 325 24.36 -17.21 8.23
N ASN A 326 24.45 -18.54 8.14
CA ASN A 326 23.42 -19.51 8.53
C ASN A 326 22.07 -19.30 7.82
N PHE A 327 22.10 -18.85 6.57
CA PHE A 327 20.91 -18.45 5.80
C PHE A 327 20.75 -19.21 4.47
N HIS A 328 21.55 -20.26 4.23
CA HIS A 328 21.53 -21.08 3.01
C HIS A 328 20.19 -21.79 2.75
N PHE A 329 19.40 -22.07 3.80
CA PHE A 329 18.06 -22.67 3.64
C PHE A 329 17.04 -21.71 3.01
N TYR A 330 17.24 -20.39 3.16
CA TYR A 330 16.24 -19.38 2.84
C TYR A 330 15.90 -19.33 1.34
N PRO A 331 16.87 -19.26 0.40
CA PRO A 331 16.56 -19.22 -1.03
C PRO A 331 15.68 -20.38 -1.50
N ALA A 332 16.03 -21.62 -1.14
CA ALA A 332 15.29 -22.81 -1.54
C ALA A 332 13.86 -22.83 -0.96
N ALA A 333 13.71 -22.52 0.33
CA ALA A 333 12.42 -22.53 0.98
C ALA A 333 11.50 -21.40 0.46
N VAL A 334 12.03 -20.20 0.26
CA VAL A 334 11.27 -19.07 -0.28
C VAL A 334 10.91 -19.27 -1.74
N ALA A 335 11.80 -19.84 -2.57
CA ALA A 335 11.49 -20.18 -3.95
C ALA A 335 10.27 -21.12 -4.05
N GLN A 336 10.19 -22.13 -3.17
CA GLN A 336 9.05 -23.03 -3.12
C GLN A 336 7.76 -22.30 -2.72
N THR A 337 7.82 -21.45 -1.69
CA THR A 337 6.65 -20.66 -1.26
C THR A 337 6.20 -19.68 -2.34
N LEU A 338 7.13 -19.00 -3.02
CA LEU A 338 6.87 -18.10 -4.14
C LEU A 338 6.17 -18.82 -5.28
N SER A 339 6.73 -19.93 -5.76
CA SER A 339 6.14 -20.72 -6.85
C SER A 339 4.73 -21.19 -6.46
N TYR A 340 4.54 -21.72 -5.25
CA TYR A 340 3.23 -22.18 -4.80
C TYR A 340 2.18 -21.06 -4.66
N GLN A 341 2.54 -19.93 -4.04
CA GLN A 341 1.60 -18.81 -3.80
C GLN A 341 1.32 -17.95 -5.02
N SER A 342 2.18 -18.04 -6.04
CA SER A 342 2.00 -17.33 -7.31
C SER A 342 1.42 -18.22 -8.42
N ASP A 343 1.01 -19.46 -8.13
CA ASP A 343 0.57 -20.45 -9.13
C ASP A 343 1.61 -20.69 -10.24
N GLY A 344 2.89 -20.76 -9.86
CA GLY A 344 4.03 -20.98 -10.77
C GLY A 344 4.44 -19.76 -11.57
N LYS A 345 3.90 -18.56 -11.29
CA LYS A 345 4.28 -17.32 -12.01
C LYS A 345 5.63 -16.76 -11.58
N LEU A 346 6.07 -17.06 -10.35
CA LEU A 346 7.36 -16.68 -9.81
C LEU A 346 8.20 -17.94 -9.54
N GLU A 347 9.01 -18.31 -10.52
CA GLU A 347 10.00 -19.36 -10.41
C GLU A 347 11.38 -18.72 -10.49
N VAL A 348 12.13 -18.80 -9.39
CA VAL A 348 13.47 -18.21 -9.29
C VAL A 348 14.55 -19.27 -9.51
N ASP A 349 15.57 -18.93 -10.27
CA ASP A 349 16.78 -19.73 -10.42
C ASP A 349 17.67 -19.58 -9.17
N LEU A 350 18.13 -20.72 -8.65
CA LEU A 350 18.99 -20.82 -7.47
C LEU A 350 20.37 -21.40 -7.81
N SER A 351 20.69 -21.58 -9.09
CA SER A 351 21.91 -22.23 -9.57
C SER A 351 23.20 -21.58 -9.04
N ALA A 352 23.16 -20.29 -8.72
CA ALA A 352 24.28 -19.54 -8.16
C ALA A 352 24.53 -19.79 -6.67
N LEU A 353 23.61 -20.47 -5.95
CA LEU A 353 23.77 -20.74 -4.51
C LEU A 353 24.87 -21.78 -4.28
N LYS A 354 25.91 -21.39 -3.53
CA LYS A 354 26.94 -22.33 -3.10
C LYS A 354 26.41 -23.19 -1.94
N LYS A 355 26.88 -24.43 -1.85
CA LYS A 355 26.57 -25.32 -0.73
C LYS A 355 27.11 -24.70 0.57
N GLY A 356 26.29 -24.71 1.62
CA GLY A 356 26.72 -24.21 2.93
C GLY A 356 27.76 -25.12 3.58
N GLU A 357 28.67 -24.55 4.35
CA GLU A 357 29.65 -25.32 5.15
C GLU A 357 28.94 -26.26 6.16
N ASP A 358 27.71 -25.92 6.56
CA ASP A 358 26.87 -26.72 7.48
C ASP A 358 26.20 -27.95 6.83
N GLU A 359 26.34 -28.14 5.50
CA GLU A 359 25.82 -29.30 4.76
C GLU A 359 26.91 -30.33 4.41
N ILE A 360 28.15 -30.09 4.86
CA ILE A 360 29.28 -31.04 4.76
C ILE A 360 29.48 -31.66 6.16
N GLY A 361 28.54 -32.50 6.56
CA GLY A 361 28.57 -33.24 7.83
C GLY A 361 27.82 -34.55 7.73
#